data_AF-A0A9Q9UW72-F1
#
_entry.id   AF-A0A9Q9UW72-F1
#
_cell.length_a   1.000
_cell.length_b   1.000
_cell.length_c   1.000
_cell.angle_alpha   90.00
_cell.angle_beta   90.00
_cell.angle_gamma   90.00
#
_symmetry.space_group_name_H-M   'P 1'
#
loop_
_entity.id
_entity.type
_entity.pdbx_description
1 polymer ?
#
loop_
_entity_poly.entity_id
_entity_poly.type
_entity_poly.pdbx_seq_one_letter_code
_entity_poly.pdbx_strand_id
1 'polypeptide(L)'
;MTIELLSHLTGRNLTQYDITPLVRFLAALVTLGMGVMYADGVVQDEEKQLLEKTIERLVPPQRDVGQLVQGLLSGLEKNPVYQNPQQWLKLTTSLSESERILLLNFCYAMSAVDGTIDPNESQYLQLASNSLGIDSRYPVVMETWFKGEEFPDQSVWEEFQSKLQPEQFEALGIRLVNQQVVEYLSHLVGRQLSLLDITPTMIFLVALVTISLEVMLADGQVVEEERQLLAKTIDRLTPPEEDDLRQLGPFLIGLLLRQVQRNPTASNCPEWLTLTKPLSDAEKLLLLCFAYDMSAADGEIDPTEQDYLHIVAKHLGIDSRYTAVLEAGFRDEDIQDEQAWDELRSQLHPDQFQYLDMVFVDAARYMLDCLEVCSL
;
A
#
# COMPACT_ATOMS: atom_id res chain seq x y z
N MET A 1 -6.67 -8.83 32.02
CA MET A 1 -5.90 -7.56 32.03
C MET A 1 -6.18 -6.68 30.81
N THR A 2 -5.83 -7.06 29.57
CA THR A 2 -6.13 -6.24 28.38
C THR A 2 -7.63 -6.07 28.14
N ILE A 3 -8.43 -7.14 28.30
CA ILE A 3 -9.90 -7.09 28.18
C ILE A 3 -10.50 -6.11 29.19
N GLU A 4 -10.10 -6.16 30.46
CA GLU A 4 -10.64 -5.29 31.51
C GLU A 4 -10.35 -3.82 31.23
N LEU A 5 -9.12 -3.51 30.78
CA LEU A 5 -8.72 -2.16 30.41
C LEU A 5 -9.54 -1.66 29.21
N LEU A 6 -9.67 -2.47 28.16
CA LEU A 6 -10.45 -2.09 26.98
C LEU A 6 -11.94 -1.98 27.28
N SER A 7 -12.50 -2.87 28.11
CA SER A 7 -13.90 -2.77 28.55
C SER A 7 -14.15 -1.49 29.33
N HIS A 8 -13.21 -1.11 30.20
CA HIS A 8 -13.28 0.15 30.94
C HIS A 8 -13.21 1.37 30.04
N LEU A 9 -12.25 1.40 29.11
CA LEU A 9 -12.04 2.54 28.19
C LEU A 9 -13.20 2.68 27.21
N THR A 10 -13.64 1.59 26.59
CA THR A 10 -14.73 1.61 25.59
C THR A 10 -16.12 1.73 26.21
N GLY A 11 -16.26 1.48 27.52
CA GLY A 11 -17.55 1.39 28.20
C GLY A 11 -18.37 0.16 27.78
N ARG A 12 -17.77 -0.81 27.09
CA ARG A 12 -18.41 -2.04 26.62
C ARG A 12 -17.98 -3.23 27.47
N ASN A 13 -18.86 -4.21 27.65
CA ASN A 13 -18.48 -5.49 28.27
C ASN A 13 -17.84 -6.40 27.21
N LEU A 14 -16.55 -6.21 26.97
CA LEU A 14 -15.80 -7.01 26.01
C LEU A 14 -15.47 -8.39 26.56
N THR A 15 -15.46 -9.36 25.67
CA THR A 15 -15.06 -10.75 25.89
C THR A 15 -13.78 -11.06 25.11
N GLN A 16 -13.24 -12.24 25.31
CA GLN A 16 -12.07 -12.73 24.58
C GLN A 16 -12.30 -12.87 23.06
N TYR A 17 -13.55 -13.01 22.61
CA TYR A 17 -13.89 -13.05 21.18
C TYR A 17 -13.88 -11.67 20.53
N ASP A 18 -14.15 -10.61 21.31
CA ASP A 18 -14.17 -9.23 20.82
C ASP A 18 -12.75 -8.65 20.65
N ILE A 19 -11.76 -9.28 21.30
CA ILE A 19 -10.37 -8.84 21.26
C ILE A 19 -9.61 -9.67 20.21
N THR A 20 -9.77 -9.31 18.95
CA THR A 20 -8.97 -9.84 17.83
C THR A 20 -7.55 -9.26 17.84
N PRO A 21 -6.57 -9.85 17.11
CA PRO A 21 -5.24 -9.25 16.95
C PRO A 21 -5.29 -7.79 16.48
N LEU A 22 -6.12 -7.51 15.46
CA LEU A 22 -6.33 -6.16 14.95
C LEU A 22 -6.86 -5.20 16.02
N VAL A 23 -7.86 -5.59 16.81
CA VAL A 23 -8.40 -4.75 17.89
C VAL A 23 -7.33 -4.43 18.94
N ARG A 24 -6.44 -5.38 19.27
CA ARG A 24 -5.32 -5.12 20.20
C ARG A 24 -4.33 -4.12 19.60
N PHE A 25 -3.95 -4.34 18.34
CA PHE A 25 -3.02 -3.47 17.63
C PHE A 25 -3.56 -2.04 17.53
N LEU A 26 -4.80 -1.88 17.06
CA LEU A 26 -5.47 -0.58 16.97
C LEU A 26 -5.60 0.08 18.34
N ALA A 27 -5.90 -0.67 19.39
CA ALA A 27 -6.00 -0.09 20.73
C ALA A 27 -4.66 0.44 21.24
N ALA A 28 -3.57 -0.28 20.99
CA ALA A 28 -2.24 0.18 21.28
C ALA A 28 -1.87 1.42 20.43
N LEU A 29 -2.19 1.40 19.13
CA LEU A 29 -1.95 2.50 18.19
C LEU A 29 -2.66 3.79 18.61
N VAL A 30 -3.95 3.71 18.90
CA VAL A 30 -4.73 4.87 19.34
C VAL A 30 -4.22 5.38 20.68
N THR A 31 -3.88 4.50 21.61
CA THR A 31 -3.36 4.91 22.92
C THR A 31 -2.01 5.60 22.78
N LEU A 32 -1.05 5.04 22.04
CA LEU A 32 0.26 5.67 21.85
C LEU A 32 0.20 6.92 20.97
N GLY A 33 -0.61 6.90 19.91
CA GLY A 33 -0.84 8.04 19.03
C GLY A 33 -1.38 9.25 19.81
N MET A 34 -2.40 9.04 20.65
CA MET A 34 -2.84 10.09 21.58
C MET A 34 -1.72 10.51 22.55
N GLY A 35 -0.92 9.57 23.04
CA GLY A 35 0.23 9.90 23.89
C GLY A 35 1.21 10.88 23.26
N VAL A 36 1.47 10.70 21.97
CA VAL A 36 2.31 11.57 21.14
C VAL A 36 1.64 12.92 20.92
N MET A 37 0.40 12.94 20.43
CA MET A 37 -0.36 14.18 20.17
C MET A 37 -0.51 15.08 21.40
N TYR A 38 -0.55 14.49 22.60
CA TYR A 38 -0.66 15.24 23.86
C TYR A 38 0.69 15.48 24.54
N ALA A 39 1.82 15.12 23.93
CA ALA A 39 3.14 15.18 24.55
C ALA A 39 3.62 16.62 24.77
N ASP A 40 3.34 17.51 23.83
CA ASP A 40 3.67 18.95 23.91
C ASP A 40 2.59 19.76 24.66
N GLY A 41 1.43 19.14 24.94
CA GLY A 41 0.28 19.75 25.61
C GLY A 41 -0.64 20.55 24.69
N VAL A 42 -0.42 20.56 23.37
CA VAL A 42 -1.22 21.30 22.38
C VAL A 42 -1.62 20.36 21.25
N VAL A 43 -2.85 19.87 21.28
CA VAL A 43 -3.39 19.07 20.17
C VAL A 43 -3.86 19.97 19.04
N GLN A 44 -3.30 19.77 17.85
CA GLN A 44 -3.71 20.44 16.62
C GLN A 44 -4.82 19.64 15.91
N ASP A 45 -5.69 20.34 15.16
CA ASP A 45 -6.78 19.70 14.44
C ASP A 45 -6.25 18.73 13.36
N GLU A 46 -5.10 19.05 12.78
CA GLU A 46 -4.39 18.25 11.78
C GLU A 46 -3.93 16.89 12.34
N GLU A 47 -3.41 16.85 13.56
CA GLU A 47 -2.97 15.61 14.21
C GLU A 47 -4.14 14.69 14.50
N LYS A 48 -5.28 15.27 14.94
CA LYS A 48 -6.51 14.52 15.17
C LYS A 48 -7.06 13.93 13.88
N GLN A 49 -7.10 14.73 12.81
CA GLN A 49 -7.53 14.27 11.49
C GLN A 49 -6.63 13.14 10.99
N LEU A 50 -5.31 13.23 11.22
CA LEU A 50 -4.41 12.17 10.80
C LEU A 50 -4.60 10.88 11.59
N LEU A 51 -4.80 10.96 12.91
CA LEU A 51 -5.11 9.77 13.72
C LEU A 51 -6.41 9.11 13.23
N GLU A 52 -7.46 9.90 12.97
CA GLU A 52 -8.73 9.42 12.42
C GLU A 52 -8.52 8.74 11.05
N LYS A 53 -7.79 9.38 10.14
CA LYS A 53 -7.46 8.83 8.83
C LYS A 53 -6.62 7.54 8.92
N THR A 54 -5.68 7.49 9.86
CA THR A 54 -4.86 6.30 10.13
C THR A 54 -5.72 5.14 10.58
N ILE A 55 -6.68 5.40 11.48
CA ILE A 55 -7.64 4.41 11.93
C ILE A 55 -8.51 3.94 10.76
N GLU A 56 -9.07 4.85 9.96
CA GLU A 56 -9.91 4.51 8.82
C GLU A 56 -9.20 3.62 7.81
N ARG A 57 -7.91 3.88 7.54
CA ARG A 57 -7.08 3.06 6.63
C ARG A 57 -6.81 1.65 7.15
N LEU A 58 -6.73 1.48 8.48
CA LEU A 58 -6.40 0.20 9.10
C LEU A 58 -7.63 -0.59 9.55
N VAL A 59 -8.77 0.09 9.74
CA VAL A 59 -10.03 -0.53 10.16
C VAL A 59 -10.75 -1.06 8.93
N PRO A 60 -10.97 -2.38 8.82
CA PRO A 60 -11.79 -2.92 7.75
C PRO A 60 -13.22 -2.36 7.85
N PRO A 61 -14.00 -2.34 6.76
CA PRO A 61 -15.36 -1.77 6.72
C PRO A 61 -16.39 -2.47 7.64
N GLN A 62 -15.96 -3.40 8.49
CA GLN A 62 -16.77 -4.05 9.51
C GLN A 62 -17.12 -3.06 10.63
N ARG A 63 -18.41 -2.77 10.76
CA ARG A 63 -18.94 -1.74 11.67
C ARG A 63 -18.55 -1.89 13.14
N ASP A 64 -18.21 -3.09 13.62
CA ASP A 64 -17.98 -3.32 15.06
C ASP A 64 -16.61 -2.80 15.53
N VAL A 65 -15.55 -3.01 14.73
CA VAL A 65 -14.20 -2.52 15.05
C VAL A 65 -14.17 -0.99 15.09
N GLY A 66 -14.78 -0.34 14.09
CA GLY A 66 -14.87 1.13 14.05
C GLY A 66 -15.57 1.71 15.27
N GLN A 67 -16.69 1.12 15.71
CA GLN A 67 -17.36 1.60 16.93
C GLN A 67 -16.54 1.36 18.20
N LEU A 68 -15.79 0.25 18.27
CA LEU A 68 -14.91 -0.02 19.39
C LEU A 68 -13.80 1.03 19.47
N VAL A 69 -13.17 1.37 18.34
CA VAL A 69 -12.13 2.40 18.27
C VAL A 69 -12.68 3.78 18.66
N GLN A 70 -13.88 4.15 18.20
CA GLN A 70 -14.51 5.40 18.61
C GLN A 70 -14.81 5.46 20.12
N GLY A 71 -15.27 4.33 20.68
CA GLY A 71 -15.44 4.19 22.13
C GLY A 71 -14.11 4.34 22.89
N LEU A 72 -13.02 3.77 22.33
CA LEU A 72 -11.68 3.87 22.90
C LEU A 72 -11.17 5.31 22.91
N LEU A 73 -11.28 6.04 21.80
CA LEU A 73 -10.91 7.46 21.70
C LEU A 73 -11.61 8.29 22.79
N SER A 74 -12.94 8.17 22.86
CA SER A 74 -13.76 8.84 23.89
C SER A 74 -13.37 8.45 25.33
N GLY A 75 -12.92 7.20 25.51
CA GLY A 75 -12.47 6.67 26.79
C GLY A 75 -11.12 7.23 27.22
N LEU A 76 -10.20 7.37 26.27
CA LEU A 76 -8.84 7.88 26.47
C LEU A 76 -8.81 9.39 26.74
N GLU A 77 -9.72 10.16 26.14
CA GLU A 77 -9.91 11.59 26.49
C GLU A 77 -10.28 11.77 27.97
N LYS A 78 -11.06 10.84 28.54
CA LYS A 78 -11.49 10.88 29.95
C LYS A 78 -10.50 10.23 30.91
N ASN A 79 -9.78 9.22 30.42
CA ASN A 79 -8.83 8.44 31.19
C ASN A 79 -7.52 8.38 30.39
N PRO A 80 -6.57 9.32 30.62
CA PRO A 80 -5.37 9.46 29.79
C PRO A 80 -4.34 8.36 30.11
N VAL A 81 -4.70 7.11 29.80
CA VAL A 81 -3.90 5.90 30.01
C VAL A 81 -2.54 6.01 29.31
N TYR A 82 -2.49 6.75 28.22
CA TYR A 82 -1.28 7.05 27.45
C TYR A 82 -0.21 7.82 28.24
N GLN A 83 -0.57 8.51 29.33
CA GLN A 83 0.39 9.18 30.23
C GLN A 83 1.08 8.20 31.19
N ASN A 84 0.62 6.94 31.29
CA ASN A 84 1.16 5.95 32.21
C ASN A 84 1.66 4.71 31.45
N PRO A 85 2.99 4.58 31.24
CA PRO A 85 3.61 3.42 30.59
C PRO A 85 3.16 2.07 31.13
N GLN A 86 3.02 1.93 32.45
CA GLN A 86 2.61 0.66 33.06
C GLN A 86 1.18 0.24 32.67
N GLN A 87 0.33 1.20 32.29
CA GLN A 87 -1.03 0.90 31.89
C GLN A 87 -1.12 0.59 30.40
N TRP A 88 -0.58 1.44 29.52
CA TRP A 88 -0.68 1.19 28.08
C TRP A 88 0.18 0.01 27.61
N LEU A 89 1.28 -0.32 28.30
CA LEU A 89 2.06 -1.53 28.00
C LEU A 89 1.22 -2.82 28.11
N LYS A 90 0.14 -2.81 28.88
CA LYS A 90 -0.79 -3.95 28.96
C LYS A 90 -1.47 -4.23 27.62
N LEU A 91 -1.64 -3.21 26.79
CA LEU A 91 -2.19 -3.32 25.44
C LEU A 91 -1.20 -3.94 24.46
N THR A 92 0.10 -3.86 24.74
CA THR A 92 1.17 -4.28 23.83
C THR A 92 1.76 -5.65 24.18
N THR A 93 1.40 -6.24 25.32
CA THR A 93 1.96 -7.52 25.82
C THR A 93 1.86 -8.69 24.85
N SER A 94 0.85 -8.73 23.99
CA SER A 94 0.66 -9.79 23.00
C SER A 94 1.24 -9.45 21.63
N LEU A 95 1.76 -8.24 21.44
CA LEU A 95 2.29 -7.81 20.16
C LEU A 95 3.66 -8.43 19.91
N SER A 96 3.89 -8.88 18.68
CA SER A 96 5.21 -9.30 18.22
C SER A 96 6.21 -8.15 18.26
N GLU A 97 7.50 -8.44 18.06
CA GLU A 97 8.50 -7.38 17.87
C GLU A 97 8.13 -6.48 16.68
N SER A 98 7.80 -7.07 15.54
CA SER A 98 7.42 -6.36 14.32
C SER A 98 6.17 -5.50 14.49
N GLU A 99 5.16 -6.00 15.20
CA GLU A 99 3.95 -5.22 15.51
C GLU A 99 4.26 -4.03 16.42
N ARG A 100 5.19 -4.18 17.39
CA ARG A 100 5.64 -3.04 18.22
C ARG A 100 6.44 -2.02 17.42
N ILE A 101 7.28 -2.49 16.48
CA ILE A 101 8.04 -1.62 15.58
C ILE A 101 7.09 -0.86 14.64
N LEU A 102 6.12 -1.54 14.03
CA LEU A 102 5.12 -0.93 13.16
C LEU A 102 4.28 0.11 13.92
N LEU A 103 3.83 -0.24 15.12
CA LEU A 103 3.12 0.66 16.03
C LEU A 103 3.91 1.96 16.27
N LEU A 104 5.20 1.83 16.59
CA LEU A 104 6.07 2.98 16.81
C LEU A 104 6.31 3.77 15.51
N ASN A 105 6.47 3.09 14.37
CA ASN A 105 6.67 3.72 13.06
C ASN A 105 5.48 4.62 12.67
N PHE A 106 4.24 4.15 12.92
CA PHE A 106 3.05 4.99 12.71
C PHE A 106 3.02 6.21 13.64
N CYS A 107 3.47 6.07 14.88
CA CYS A 107 3.54 7.19 15.81
C CYS A 107 4.58 8.24 15.37
N TYR A 108 5.73 7.82 14.86
CA TYR A 108 6.71 8.72 14.25
C TYR A 108 6.16 9.42 12.98
N ALA A 109 5.45 8.68 12.12
CA ALA A 109 4.80 9.26 10.95
C ALA A 109 3.78 10.34 11.33
N MET A 110 3.03 10.12 12.42
CA MET A 110 2.05 11.08 12.94
C MET A 110 2.68 12.34 13.55
N SER A 111 3.87 12.23 14.15
CA SER A 111 4.58 13.43 14.63
C SER A 111 5.19 14.24 13.51
N ALA A 112 5.62 13.58 12.42
CA ALA A 112 6.39 14.22 11.36
C ALA A 112 5.53 14.86 10.24
N VAL A 113 4.27 15.14 10.51
CA VAL A 113 3.27 15.50 9.47
C VAL A 113 3.59 16.80 8.78
N ASP A 114 4.13 17.76 9.54
CA ASP A 114 4.59 19.04 9.02
C ASP A 114 6.06 19.00 8.53
N GLY A 115 6.67 17.81 8.52
CA GLY A 115 8.08 17.59 8.19
C GLY A 115 9.03 17.82 9.36
N THR A 116 8.53 18.09 10.57
CA THR A 116 9.31 18.22 11.79
C THR A 116 8.70 17.38 12.91
N ILE A 117 9.48 17.03 13.93
CA ILE A 117 9.00 16.31 15.11
C ILE A 117 9.31 17.19 16.32
N ASP A 118 8.30 17.50 17.14
CA ASP A 118 8.51 18.32 18.33
C ASP A 118 9.42 17.60 19.35
N PRO A 119 10.32 18.29 20.06
CA PRO A 119 11.19 17.65 21.05
C PRO A 119 10.44 16.86 22.14
N ASN A 120 9.23 17.28 22.54
CA ASN A 120 8.43 16.56 23.54
C ASN A 120 7.84 15.28 22.95
N GLU A 121 7.38 15.30 21.71
CA GLU A 121 6.94 14.11 20.99
C GLU A 121 8.08 13.12 20.79
N SER A 122 9.24 13.59 20.32
CA SER A 122 10.45 12.77 20.19
C SER A 122 10.83 12.15 21.53
N GLN A 123 10.81 12.93 22.63
CA GLN A 123 11.06 12.39 23.97
C GLN A 123 10.03 11.31 24.37
N TYR A 124 8.74 11.54 24.09
CA TYR A 124 7.69 10.56 24.36
C TYR A 124 7.91 9.26 23.57
N LEU A 125 8.19 9.36 22.28
CA LEU A 125 8.46 8.24 21.38
C LEU A 125 9.69 7.44 21.81
N GLN A 126 10.76 8.10 22.24
CA GLN A 126 11.96 7.43 22.78
C GLN A 126 11.65 6.67 24.08
N LEU A 127 10.87 7.25 24.98
CA LEU A 127 10.42 6.56 26.20
C LEU A 127 9.49 5.38 25.89
N ALA A 128 8.59 5.54 24.92
CA ALA A 128 7.70 4.50 24.45
C ALA A 128 8.49 3.34 23.83
N SER A 129 9.47 3.63 22.96
CA SER A 129 10.37 2.64 22.36
C SER A 129 11.10 1.81 23.42
N ASN A 130 11.71 2.47 24.40
CA ASN A 130 12.39 1.81 25.51
C ASN A 130 11.44 0.91 26.32
N SER A 131 10.22 1.41 26.59
CA SER A 131 9.19 0.67 27.32
C SER A 131 8.69 -0.55 26.53
N LEU A 132 8.61 -0.42 25.21
CA LEU A 132 8.26 -1.49 24.28
C LEU A 132 9.39 -2.51 24.12
N GLY A 133 10.60 -2.24 24.61
CA GLY A 133 11.77 -3.11 24.44
C GLY A 133 12.21 -3.21 22.98
N ILE A 134 12.06 -2.12 22.23
CA ILE A 134 12.55 -2.00 20.85
C ILE A 134 14.04 -1.62 20.87
N ASP A 135 14.81 -2.14 19.92
CA ASP A 135 16.23 -1.78 19.76
C ASP A 135 16.38 -0.25 19.63
N SER A 136 17.24 0.35 20.46
CA SER A 136 17.48 1.79 20.49
C SER A 136 17.98 2.37 19.15
N ARG A 137 18.47 1.53 18.23
CA ARG A 137 18.87 1.94 16.89
C ARG A 137 17.67 2.25 15.98
N TYR A 138 16.51 1.61 16.21
CA TYR A 138 15.34 1.79 15.34
C TYR A 138 14.67 3.17 15.46
N PRO A 139 14.45 3.74 16.65
CA PRO A 139 13.96 5.13 16.78
C PRO A 139 14.85 6.15 16.06
N VAL A 140 16.18 5.93 16.05
CA VAL A 140 17.12 6.81 15.34
C VAL A 140 16.85 6.79 13.84
N VAL A 141 16.74 5.60 13.23
CA VAL A 141 16.48 5.52 11.78
C VAL A 141 15.07 5.99 11.41
N MET A 142 14.06 5.78 12.26
CA MET A 142 12.71 6.34 12.05
C MET A 142 12.76 7.86 12.02
N GLU A 143 13.40 8.47 13.03
CA GLU A 143 13.50 9.92 13.15
C GLU A 143 14.31 10.53 11.99
N THR A 144 15.42 9.90 11.61
CA THR A 144 16.22 10.29 10.43
C THR A 144 15.41 10.18 9.14
N TRP A 145 14.66 9.08 8.96
CA TRP A 145 13.80 8.88 7.79
C TRP A 145 12.81 10.03 7.64
N PHE A 146 12.03 10.30 8.68
CA PHE A 146 10.97 11.31 8.62
C PHE A 146 11.48 12.75 8.55
N LYS A 147 12.72 13.02 9.00
CA LYS A 147 13.39 14.32 8.79
C LYS A 147 13.99 14.49 7.39
N GLY A 148 14.03 13.44 6.57
CA GLY A 148 14.66 13.49 5.24
C GLY A 148 16.19 13.56 5.32
N GLU A 149 16.78 13.04 6.38
CA GLU A 149 18.23 13.06 6.62
C GLU A 149 18.90 11.77 6.12
N GLU A 150 20.23 11.81 5.90
CA GLU A 150 20.99 10.61 5.54
C GLU A 150 21.10 9.64 6.72
N PHE A 151 20.91 8.34 6.46
CA PHE A 151 21.00 7.31 7.48
C PHE A 151 22.42 7.18 8.05
N PRO A 152 22.58 7.19 9.39
CA PRO A 152 23.88 6.97 10.03
C PRO A 152 24.46 5.57 9.74
N ASP A 153 23.61 4.57 9.57
CA ASP A 153 23.98 3.19 9.30
C ASP A 153 22.92 2.53 8.38
N GLN A 154 23.28 2.34 7.11
CA GLN A 154 22.42 1.71 6.12
C GLN A 154 22.04 0.27 6.48
N SER A 155 22.92 -0.47 7.17
CA SER A 155 22.65 -1.85 7.55
C SER A 155 21.52 -1.95 8.58
N VAL A 156 21.41 -0.95 9.47
CA VAL A 156 20.31 -0.82 10.43
C VAL A 156 19.00 -0.49 9.72
N TRP A 157 19.05 0.35 8.68
CA TRP A 157 17.87 0.64 7.87
C TRP A 157 17.36 -0.60 7.13
N GLU A 158 18.24 -1.37 6.49
CA GLU A 158 17.87 -2.64 5.84
C GLU A 158 17.30 -3.66 6.84
N GLU A 159 17.92 -3.77 8.04
CA GLU A 159 17.41 -4.59 9.13
C GLU A 159 16.00 -4.14 9.53
N PHE A 160 15.79 -2.84 9.72
CA PHE A 160 14.48 -2.25 10.05
C PHE A 160 13.43 -2.53 8.96
N GLN A 161 13.77 -2.35 7.68
CA GLN A 161 12.89 -2.66 6.56
C GLN A 161 12.47 -4.15 6.56
N SER A 162 13.38 -5.06 6.94
CA SER A 162 13.07 -6.49 7.04
C SER A 162 12.06 -6.81 8.15
N LYS A 163 11.90 -5.94 9.16
CA LYS A 163 10.91 -6.07 10.25
C LYS A 163 9.53 -5.53 9.86
N LEU A 164 9.43 -4.83 8.74
CA LEU A 164 8.19 -4.24 8.23
C LEU A 164 7.72 -4.90 6.93
N GLN A 165 8.02 -6.19 6.78
CA GLN A 165 7.52 -6.97 5.64
C GLN A 165 6.05 -7.35 5.87
N PRO A 166 5.17 -7.24 4.86
CA PRO A 166 3.72 -7.46 5.00
C PRO A 166 3.35 -8.81 5.64
N GLU A 167 4.12 -9.86 5.37
CA GLU A 167 3.89 -11.23 5.87
C GLU A 167 3.95 -11.29 7.41
N GLN A 168 4.64 -10.34 8.05
CA GLN A 168 4.74 -10.26 9.50
C GLN A 168 3.44 -9.75 10.16
N PHE A 169 2.50 -9.26 9.35
CA PHE A 169 1.25 -8.63 9.79
C PHE A 169 0.00 -9.36 9.28
N GLU A 170 0.13 -10.54 8.68
CA GLU A 170 -1.02 -11.34 8.20
C GLU A 170 -2.08 -11.56 9.29
N ALA A 171 -1.65 -11.76 10.53
CA ALA A 171 -2.54 -11.96 11.68
C ALA A 171 -3.43 -10.75 11.99
N LEU A 172 -3.03 -9.55 11.55
CA LEU A 172 -3.81 -8.32 11.70
C LEU A 172 -4.88 -8.20 10.60
N GLY A 173 -4.77 -8.96 9.50
CA GLY A 173 -5.68 -8.87 8.37
C GLY A 173 -5.66 -7.52 7.67
N ILE A 174 -4.58 -6.75 7.82
CA ILE A 174 -4.35 -5.47 7.14
C ILE A 174 -3.43 -5.69 5.95
N ARG A 175 -3.69 -4.98 4.86
CA ARG A 175 -2.85 -5.02 3.68
C ARG A 175 -1.87 -3.85 3.71
N LEU A 176 -0.68 -4.10 4.24
CA LEU A 176 0.41 -3.13 4.24
C LEU A 176 1.29 -3.30 3.01
N VAL A 177 1.88 -2.19 2.60
CA VAL A 177 2.92 -2.16 1.59
C VAL A 177 4.27 -2.38 2.28
N ASN A 178 5.27 -2.91 1.58
CA ASN A 178 6.59 -3.04 2.20
C ASN A 178 7.31 -1.67 2.27
N GLN A 179 8.22 -1.51 3.23
CA GLN A 179 8.95 -0.25 3.41
C GLN A 179 9.82 0.13 2.19
N GLN A 180 10.24 -0.84 1.37
CA GLN A 180 11.01 -0.60 0.15
C GLN A 180 10.20 0.15 -0.92
N VAL A 181 8.90 -0.15 -1.05
CA VAL A 181 8.00 0.58 -1.92
C VAL A 181 7.80 2.01 -1.42
N VAL A 182 7.70 2.19 -0.09
CA VAL A 182 7.62 3.53 0.51
C VAL A 182 8.85 4.35 0.18
N GLU A 183 10.04 3.75 0.33
CA GLU A 183 11.31 4.40 0.02
C GLU A 183 11.41 4.80 -1.45
N TYR A 184 11.09 3.88 -2.35
CA TYR A 184 11.08 4.14 -3.79
C TYR A 184 10.14 5.30 -4.16
N LEU A 185 8.90 5.27 -3.68
CA LEU A 185 7.93 6.34 -3.98
C LEU A 185 8.31 7.66 -3.31
N SER A 186 8.96 7.64 -2.15
CA SER A 186 9.45 8.85 -1.49
C SER A 186 10.55 9.53 -2.30
N HIS A 187 11.50 8.74 -2.83
CA HIS A 187 12.54 9.24 -3.74
C HIS A 187 11.96 9.80 -5.04
N LEU A 188 10.96 9.12 -5.61
CA LEU A 188 10.27 9.56 -6.81
C LEU A 188 9.58 10.92 -6.61
N VAL A 189 8.84 11.07 -5.51
CA VAL A 189 8.06 12.29 -5.19
C VAL A 189 8.97 13.42 -4.70
N GLY A 190 10.15 13.10 -4.14
CA GLY A 190 11.05 14.06 -3.52
C GLY A 190 10.60 14.51 -2.13
N ARG A 191 9.82 13.68 -1.43
CA ARG A 191 9.41 13.89 -0.03
C ARG A 191 9.25 12.55 0.69
N GLN A 192 9.39 12.54 2.01
CA GLN A 192 9.26 11.31 2.79
C GLN A 192 7.79 10.91 2.95
N LEU A 193 7.49 9.70 2.52
CA LEU A 193 6.19 9.07 2.69
C LEU A 193 6.25 8.09 3.87
N SER A 194 5.10 7.82 4.44
CA SER A 194 4.88 6.76 5.41
C SER A 194 4.19 5.55 4.76
N LEU A 195 4.15 4.44 5.48
CA LEU A 195 3.35 3.25 5.10
C LEU A 195 1.85 3.56 4.95
N LEU A 196 1.36 4.65 5.54
CA LEU A 196 -0.04 5.03 5.45
C LEU A 196 -0.30 5.80 4.16
N ASP A 197 0.66 6.55 3.65
CA ASP A 197 0.46 7.42 2.47
C ASP A 197 0.27 6.67 1.16
N ILE A 198 0.50 5.35 1.17
CA ILE A 198 0.50 4.51 -0.03
C ILE A 198 -0.57 3.43 0.13
N THR A 199 -1.59 3.50 -0.73
CA THR A 199 -2.64 2.48 -0.82
C THR A 199 -2.25 1.36 -1.78
N PRO A 200 -2.79 0.13 -1.62
CA PRO A 200 -2.63 -0.92 -2.62
C PRO A 200 -3.07 -0.48 -4.03
N THR A 201 -4.14 0.31 -4.12
CA THR A 201 -4.61 0.95 -5.35
C THR A 201 -3.55 1.85 -5.99
N MET A 202 -2.90 2.70 -5.19
CA MET A 202 -1.82 3.57 -5.66
C MET A 202 -0.66 2.77 -6.22
N ILE A 203 -0.28 1.67 -5.56
CA ILE A 203 0.78 0.79 -6.05
C ILE A 203 0.42 0.19 -7.40
N PHE A 204 -0.80 -0.35 -7.52
CA PHE A 204 -1.27 -0.91 -8.78
C PHE A 204 -1.19 0.13 -9.90
N LEU A 205 -1.72 1.33 -9.67
CA LEU A 205 -1.73 2.40 -10.66
C LEU A 205 -0.33 2.88 -11.05
N VAL A 206 0.57 3.05 -10.09
CA VAL A 206 1.96 3.45 -10.35
C VAL A 206 2.68 2.35 -11.13
N ALA A 207 2.49 1.07 -10.77
CA ALA A 207 3.05 -0.06 -11.51
C ALA A 207 2.49 -0.13 -12.94
N LEU A 208 1.17 0.03 -13.09
CA LEU A 208 0.49 0.06 -14.38
C LEU A 208 1.09 1.14 -15.27
N VAL A 209 1.07 2.39 -14.81
CA VAL A 209 1.60 3.53 -15.57
C VAL A 209 3.06 3.32 -15.95
N THR A 210 3.87 2.81 -15.03
CA THR A 210 5.30 2.57 -15.32
C THR A 210 5.48 1.53 -16.43
N ILE A 211 4.81 0.36 -16.32
CA ILE A 211 4.88 -0.70 -17.32
C ILE A 211 4.33 -0.20 -18.67
N SER A 212 3.16 0.46 -18.65
CA SER A 212 2.51 1.01 -19.85
C SER A 212 3.44 1.92 -20.63
N LEU A 213 4.11 2.84 -19.93
CA LEU A 213 5.01 3.79 -20.56
C LEU A 213 6.27 3.15 -21.09
N GLU A 214 6.81 2.14 -20.40
CA GLU A 214 7.96 1.40 -20.91
C GLU A 214 7.59 0.57 -22.14
N VAL A 215 6.38 0.01 -22.21
CA VAL A 215 5.83 -0.66 -23.40
C VAL A 215 5.69 0.32 -24.56
N MET A 216 4.97 1.43 -24.37
CA MET A 216 4.73 2.47 -25.40
C MET A 216 6.03 3.18 -25.88
N LEU A 217 7.14 3.02 -25.16
CA LEU A 217 8.44 3.56 -25.55
C LEU A 217 9.40 2.49 -26.07
N ALA A 218 8.98 1.22 -26.10
CA ALA A 218 9.82 0.09 -26.49
C ALA A 218 10.24 0.19 -27.96
N ASP A 219 9.33 0.59 -28.83
CA ASP A 219 9.54 0.81 -30.27
C ASP A 219 10.04 2.24 -30.59
N GLY A 220 10.02 3.13 -29.60
CA GLY A 220 10.41 4.53 -29.69
C GLY A 220 9.33 5.47 -30.24
N GLN A 221 8.09 5.02 -30.43
CA GLN A 221 6.96 5.83 -30.88
C GLN A 221 5.77 5.69 -29.93
N VAL A 222 5.43 6.78 -29.25
CA VAL A 222 4.17 6.83 -28.49
C VAL A 222 3.05 7.28 -29.41
N VAL A 223 2.06 6.41 -29.64
CA VAL A 223 0.88 6.71 -30.45
C VAL A 223 -0.16 7.43 -29.58
N GLU A 224 -0.96 8.31 -30.19
CA GLU A 224 -1.92 9.14 -29.43
C GLU A 224 -3.09 8.29 -28.87
N GLU A 225 -3.49 7.25 -29.59
CA GLU A 225 -4.49 6.25 -29.19
C GLU A 225 -4.10 5.56 -27.87
N GLU A 226 -2.86 5.05 -27.78
CA GLU A 226 -2.32 4.42 -26.56
C GLU A 226 -2.32 5.39 -25.37
N ARG A 227 -1.88 6.64 -25.61
CA ARG A 227 -1.84 7.68 -24.58
C ARG A 227 -3.25 8.02 -24.06
N GLN A 228 -4.23 8.11 -24.96
CA GLN A 228 -5.62 8.35 -24.59
C GLN A 228 -6.21 7.17 -23.84
N LEU A 229 -5.90 5.94 -24.25
CA LEU A 229 -6.34 4.73 -23.56
C LEU A 229 -5.75 4.64 -22.16
N LEU A 230 -4.44 4.86 -21.99
CA LEU A 230 -3.79 4.90 -20.68
C LEU A 230 -4.43 5.95 -19.77
N ALA A 231 -4.66 7.17 -20.25
CA ALA A 231 -5.31 8.22 -19.47
C ALA A 231 -6.72 7.80 -19.02
N LYS A 232 -7.51 7.23 -19.94
CA LYS A 232 -8.86 6.74 -19.64
C LYS A 232 -8.86 5.58 -18.65
N THR A 233 -7.88 4.69 -18.74
CA THR A 233 -7.70 3.56 -17.82
C THR A 233 -7.34 4.05 -16.42
N ILE A 234 -6.41 5.00 -16.30
CA ILE A 234 -6.08 5.65 -15.01
C ILE A 234 -7.33 6.27 -14.39
N ASP A 235 -8.09 7.04 -15.16
CA ASP A 235 -9.30 7.70 -14.67
C ASP A 235 -10.36 6.69 -14.19
N ARG A 236 -10.49 5.55 -14.88
CA ARG A 236 -11.42 4.46 -14.50
C ARG A 236 -11.00 3.73 -13.24
N LEU A 237 -9.70 3.54 -13.06
CA LEU A 237 -9.12 2.78 -11.95
C LEU A 237 -8.83 3.63 -10.71
N THR A 238 -9.03 4.95 -10.79
CA THR A 238 -8.89 5.88 -9.66
C THR A 238 -10.21 5.91 -8.89
N PRO A 239 -10.30 5.33 -7.68
CA PRO A 239 -11.53 5.34 -6.92
C PRO A 239 -11.93 6.78 -6.56
N PRO A 240 -13.23 7.11 -6.60
CA PRO A 240 -13.67 8.42 -6.18
C PRO A 240 -13.35 8.64 -4.70
N GLU A 241 -13.47 7.68 -3.82
CA GLU A 241 -13.37 7.92 -2.38
C GLU A 241 -11.91 8.08 -1.87
N GLU A 242 -10.89 7.79 -2.70
CA GLU A 242 -9.46 7.94 -2.32
C GLU A 242 -8.91 9.35 -2.60
N ASP A 243 -9.15 10.29 -1.68
CA ASP A 243 -8.66 11.67 -1.81
C ASP A 243 -7.12 11.77 -1.98
N ASP A 244 -6.35 10.89 -1.34
CA ASP A 244 -4.89 10.87 -1.47
C ASP A 244 -4.42 10.47 -2.86
N LEU A 245 -5.09 9.50 -3.47
CA LEU A 245 -4.81 9.09 -4.84
C LEU A 245 -5.17 10.23 -5.80
N ARG A 246 -6.23 11.00 -5.54
CA ARG A 246 -6.54 12.17 -6.38
C ARG A 246 -5.55 13.32 -6.21
N GLN A 247 -4.97 13.49 -5.01
CA GLN A 247 -3.99 14.53 -4.74
C GLN A 247 -2.57 14.16 -5.20
N LEU A 248 -2.13 12.93 -4.91
CA LEU A 248 -0.78 12.44 -5.19
C LEU A 248 -0.69 11.66 -6.49
N GLY A 249 -1.73 10.95 -6.89
CA GLY A 249 -1.75 10.10 -8.09
C GLY A 249 -1.41 10.87 -9.37
N PRO A 250 -2.10 11.98 -9.72
CA PRO A 250 -1.75 12.75 -10.91
C PRO A 250 -0.32 13.32 -10.88
N PHE A 251 0.19 13.67 -9.70
CA PHE A 251 1.57 14.14 -9.53
C PHE A 251 2.59 13.01 -9.74
N LEU A 252 2.36 11.85 -9.11
CA LEU A 252 3.15 10.63 -9.26
C LEU A 252 3.19 10.15 -10.71
N ILE A 253 2.02 10.05 -11.34
CA ILE A 253 1.86 9.67 -12.74
C ILE A 253 2.59 10.68 -13.64
N GLY A 254 2.44 11.98 -13.37
CA GLY A 254 3.16 13.04 -14.07
C GLY A 254 4.68 12.99 -13.91
N LEU A 255 5.19 12.55 -12.75
CA LEU A 255 6.61 12.35 -12.51
C LEU A 255 7.15 11.13 -13.25
N LEU A 256 6.43 10.01 -13.18
CA LEU A 256 6.77 8.77 -13.89
C LEU A 256 6.81 9.01 -15.40
N LEU A 257 5.78 9.68 -15.94
CA LEU A 257 5.76 10.14 -17.34
C LEU A 257 7.04 10.87 -17.72
N ARG A 258 7.49 11.82 -16.90
CA ARG A 258 8.73 12.58 -17.16
C ARG A 258 9.99 11.75 -16.97
N GLN A 259 10.02 10.82 -16.03
CA GLN A 259 11.17 10.00 -15.74
C GLN A 259 11.42 8.98 -16.85
N VAL A 260 10.38 8.24 -17.24
CA VAL A 260 10.46 7.25 -18.32
C VAL A 260 10.78 7.93 -19.67
N GLN A 261 10.21 9.12 -19.95
CA GLN A 261 10.55 9.90 -21.15
C GLN A 261 12.01 10.41 -21.18
N ARG A 262 12.60 10.72 -20.01
CA ARG A 262 13.97 11.26 -19.93
C ARG A 262 15.04 10.18 -19.98
N ASN A 263 14.74 9.03 -19.38
CA ASN A 263 15.61 7.87 -19.32
C ASN A 263 14.79 6.63 -19.73
N PRO A 264 14.52 6.43 -21.03
CA PRO A 264 14.03 5.15 -21.52
C PRO A 264 15.17 4.12 -21.39
N THR A 265 15.50 3.71 -20.17
CA THR A 265 16.54 2.71 -19.94
C THR A 265 15.97 1.32 -20.09
N ALA A 266 16.16 0.78 -21.29
CA ALA A 266 16.87 -0.46 -21.54
C ALA A 266 16.93 -1.46 -20.36
N SER A 267 16.15 -2.55 -20.49
CA SER A 267 16.62 -3.93 -20.31
C SER A 267 17.74 -4.13 -19.28
N ASN A 268 17.41 -4.16 -17.99
CA ASN A 268 17.90 -5.15 -17.02
C ASN A 268 17.41 -4.78 -15.61
N CYS A 269 16.33 -5.43 -15.18
CA CYS A 269 15.71 -5.35 -13.85
C CYS A 269 15.17 -3.95 -13.48
N PRO A 270 13.93 -3.64 -13.86
CA PRO A 270 13.36 -2.33 -13.56
C PRO A 270 13.09 -2.16 -12.06
N GLU A 271 13.42 -0.99 -11.51
CA GLU A 271 13.10 -0.61 -10.13
C GLU A 271 11.60 -0.77 -9.82
N TRP A 272 10.73 -0.69 -10.86
CA TRP A 272 9.29 -0.94 -10.76
C TRP A 272 8.94 -2.35 -10.28
N LEU A 273 9.82 -3.35 -10.39
CA LEU A 273 9.57 -4.68 -9.83
C LEU A 273 9.33 -4.63 -8.33
N THR A 274 9.97 -3.68 -7.64
CA THR A 274 9.72 -3.42 -6.22
C THR A 274 8.25 -3.06 -5.97
N LEU A 275 7.62 -2.28 -6.86
CA LEU A 275 6.19 -1.92 -6.79
C LEU A 275 5.28 -3.15 -6.93
N THR A 276 5.71 -4.19 -7.65
CA THR A 276 4.85 -5.35 -7.91
C THR A 276 4.95 -6.47 -6.88
N LYS A 277 5.96 -6.43 -6.00
CA LYS A 277 6.10 -7.37 -4.88
C LYS A 277 4.85 -7.50 -3.99
N PRO A 278 4.18 -6.39 -3.56
CA PRO A 278 2.98 -6.47 -2.73
C PRO A 278 1.69 -6.82 -3.49
N LEU A 279 1.77 -7.05 -4.81
CA LEU A 279 0.63 -7.46 -5.62
C LEU A 279 0.50 -8.99 -5.60
N SER A 280 -0.74 -9.46 -5.48
CA SER A 280 -1.12 -10.85 -5.69
C SER A 280 -0.93 -11.27 -7.15
N ASP A 281 -0.93 -12.57 -7.41
CA ASP A 281 -0.78 -13.09 -8.78
C ASP A 281 -1.93 -12.64 -9.69
N ALA A 282 -3.15 -12.56 -9.17
CA ALA A 282 -4.31 -12.02 -9.88
C ALA A 282 -4.12 -10.54 -10.27
N GLU A 283 -3.55 -9.72 -9.39
CA GLU A 283 -3.29 -8.30 -9.66
C GLU A 283 -2.14 -8.10 -10.63
N LYS A 284 -1.07 -8.90 -10.54
CA LYS A 284 0.01 -8.89 -11.54
C LYS A 284 -0.51 -9.30 -12.92
N LEU A 285 -1.40 -10.29 -12.97
CA LEU A 285 -2.03 -10.70 -14.22
C LEU A 285 -2.95 -9.61 -14.77
N LEU A 286 -3.74 -8.94 -13.92
CA LEU A 286 -4.57 -7.82 -14.34
C LEU A 286 -3.73 -6.64 -14.86
N LEU A 287 -2.60 -6.33 -14.22
CA LEU A 287 -1.63 -5.34 -14.73
C LEU A 287 -1.16 -5.69 -16.14
N LEU A 288 -0.80 -6.95 -16.36
CA LEU A 288 -0.35 -7.42 -17.67
C LEU A 288 -1.48 -7.34 -18.71
N CYS A 289 -2.72 -7.67 -18.34
CA CYS A 289 -3.89 -7.54 -19.24
C CYS A 289 -4.07 -6.11 -19.72
N PHE A 290 -3.99 -5.13 -18.83
CA PHE A 290 -4.04 -3.72 -19.23
C PHE A 290 -2.89 -3.36 -20.16
N ALA A 291 -1.66 -3.85 -19.89
CA ALA A 291 -0.50 -3.62 -20.75
C ALA A 291 -0.72 -4.13 -22.19
N TYR A 292 -1.31 -5.32 -22.35
CA TYR A 292 -1.70 -5.84 -23.67
C TYR A 292 -2.87 -5.05 -24.31
N ASP A 293 -3.89 -4.67 -23.55
CA ASP A 293 -5.02 -3.83 -24.03
C ASP A 293 -4.50 -2.50 -24.58
N MET A 294 -3.48 -1.92 -23.95
CA MET A 294 -2.84 -0.69 -24.44
C MET A 294 -2.00 -0.91 -25.68
N SER A 295 -1.17 -1.95 -25.72
CA SER A 295 -0.40 -2.27 -26.92
C SER A 295 -1.31 -2.54 -28.12
N ALA A 296 -2.48 -3.14 -27.91
CA ALA A 296 -3.45 -3.42 -28.96
C ALA A 296 -4.38 -2.22 -29.29
N ALA A 297 -4.12 -1.02 -28.76
CA ALA A 297 -5.06 0.11 -28.85
C ALA A 297 -5.38 0.55 -30.28
N ASP A 298 -4.44 0.37 -31.21
CA ASP A 298 -4.61 0.68 -32.63
C ASP A 298 -5.00 -0.55 -33.49
N GLY A 299 -5.17 -1.71 -32.85
CA GLY A 299 -5.56 -2.98 -33.46
C GLY A 299 -4.39 -3.89 -33.84
N GLU A 300 -3.14 -3.47 -33.64
CA GLU A 300 -1.96 -4.33 -33.79
C GLU A 300 -1.13 -4.29 -32.51
N ILE A 301 -0.23 -5.26 -32.30
CA ILE A 301 0.75 -5.22 -31.20
C ILE A 301 2.12 -5.25 -31.85
N ASP A 302 2.92 -4.19 -31.70
CA ASP A 302 4.26 -4.14 -32.26
C ASP A 302 5.13 -5.28 -31.73
N PRO A 303 5.95 -5.95 -32.56
CA PRO A 303 6.82 -7.03 -32.09
C PRO A 303 7.77 -6.63 -30.95
N THR A 304 8.21 -5.37 -30.91
CA THR A 304 9.10 -4.84 -29.86
C THR A 304 8.36 -4.69 -28.53
N GLU A 305 7.13 -4.22 -28.57
CA GLU A 305 6.23 -4.17 -27.41
C GLU A 305 5.91 -5.57 -26.90
N GLN A 306 5.62 -6.50 -27.81
CA GLN A 306 5.37 -7.90 -27.47
C GLN A 306 6.57 -8.53 -26.75
N ASP A 307 7.78 -8.36 -27.30
CA ASP A 307 9.03 -8.83 -26.67
C ASP A 307 9.21 -8.22 -25.27
N TYR A 308 8.88 -6.94 -25.11
CA TYR A 308 8.93 -6.28 -23.80
C TYR A 308 7.87 -6.85 -22.83
N LEU A 309 6.63 -7.07 -23.28
CA LEU A 309 5.56 -7.67 -22.47
C LEU A 309 5.91 -9.10 -22.02
N HIS A 310 6.65 -9.87 -22.83
CA HIS A 310 7.20 -11.18 -22.41
C HIS A 310 8.24 -11.03 -21.30
N ILE A 311 9.11 -10.03 -21.40
CA ILE A 311 10.09 -9.72 -20.35
C ILE A 311 9.35 -9.33 -19.06
N VAL A 312 8.33 -8.48 -19.13
CA VAL A 312 7.49 -8.10 -17.99
C VAL A 312 6.84 -9.34 -17.37
N ALA A 313 6.14 -10.14 -18.16
CA ALA A 313 5.45 -11.36 -17.71
C ALA A 313 6.41 -12.31 -16.98
N LYS A 314 7.61 -12.52 -17.54
CA LYS A 314 8.64 -13.35 -16.93
C LYS A 314 9.08 -12.82 -15.56
N HIS A 315 9.29 -11.51 -15.41
CA HIS A 315 9.68 -10.93 -14.12
C HIS A 315 8.54 -10.94 -13.10
N LEU A 316 7.29 -10.82 -13.56
CA LEU A 316 6.09 -10.96 -12.73
C LEU A 316 5.82 -12.42 -12.30
N GLY A 317 6.50 -13.40 -12.92
CA GLY A 317 6.28 -14.83 -12.68
C GLY A 317 5.01 -15.36 -13.33
N ILE A 318 4.52 -14.71 -14.39
CA ILE A 318 3.32 -15.09 -15.13
C ILE A 318 3.65 -16.21 -16.11
N ASP A 319 2.79 -17.23 -16.20
CA ASP A 319 2.94 -18.35 -17.12
C ASP A 319 2.89 -17.86 -18.59
N SER A 320 3.85 -18.30 -19.41
CA SER A 320 3.90 -17.98 -20.84
C SER A 320 2.69 -18.49 -21.63
N ARG A 321 1.94 -19.47 -21.11
CA ARG A 321 0.66 -19.86 -21.71
C ARG A 321 -0.37 -18.74 -21.61
N TYR A 322 -0.36 -17.96 -20.53
CA TYR A 322 -1.26 -16.82 -20.38
C TYR A 322 -0.89 -15.68 -21.33
N THR A 323 0.40 -15.41 -21.57
CA THR A 323 0.79 -14.39 -22.56
C THR A 323 0.29 -14.75 -23.97
N ALA A 324 0.36 -16.03 -24.35
CA ALA A 324 -0.16 -16.48 -25.64
C ALA A 324 -1.70 -16.32 -25.74
N VAL A 325 -2.43 -16.54 -24.64
CA VAL A 325 -3.88 -16.30 -24.58
C VAL A 325 -4.20 -14.81 -24.71
N LEU A 326 -3.46 -13.94 -24.01
CA LEU A 326 -3.64 -12.48 -24.10
C LEU A 326 -3.36 -11.96 -25.50
N GLU A 327 -2.27 -12.41 -26.14
CA GLU A 327 -1.95 -12.04 -27.52
C GLU A 327 -3.06 -12.42 -28.50
N ALA A 328 -3.55 -13.66 -28.42
CA ALA A 328 -4.62 -14.12 -29.29
C ALA A 328 -5.90 -13.32 -29.03
N GLY A 329 -6.27 -13.13 -27.76
CA GLY A 329 -7.48 -12.40 -27.37
C GLY A 329 -7.47 -10.94 -27.83
N PHE A 330 -6.37 -10.21 -27.63
CA PHE A 330 -6.28 -8.80 -28.02
C PHE A 330 -6.02 -8.56 -29.51
N ARG A 331 -5.67 -9.60 -30.28
CA ARG A 331 -5.55 -9.56 -31.75
C ARG A 331 -6.79 -10.07 -32.48
N ASP A 332 -7.87 -10.37 -31.76
CA ASP A 332 -9.06 -11.03 -32.31
C ASP A 332 -8.74 -12.37 -33.01
N GLU A 333 -7.78 -13.15 -32.47
CA GLU A 333 -7.38 -14.47 -32.96
C GLU A 333 -7.93 -15.62 -32.09
N ASP A 334 -8.07 -16.81 -32.67
CA ASP A 334 -8.57 -18.00 -31.97
C ASP A 334 -7.61 -18.47 -30.86
N ILE A 335 -8.08 -18.49 -29.62
CA ILE A 335 -7.33 -19.01 -28.47
C ILE A 335 -7.17 -20.54 -28.57
N GLN A 336 -5.94 -21.01 -28.74
CA GLN A 336 -5.65 -22.45 -28.96
C GLN A 336 -5.58 -23.28 -27.66
N ASP A 337 -5.14 -22.67 -26.55
CA ASP A 337 -4.98 -23.35 -25.25
C ASP A 337 -6.17 -23.03 -24.33
N GLU A 338 -7.27 -23.78 -24.51
CA GLU A 338 -8.49 -23.64 -23.71
C GLU A 338 -8.23 -23.83 -22.20
N GLN A 339 -7.26 -24.69 -21.83
CA GLN A 339 -6.93 -24.90 -20.42
C GLN A 339 -6.27 -23.66 -19.82
N ALA A 340 -5.30 -23.06 -20.52
CA ALA A 340 -4.68 -21.82 -20.08
C ALA A 340 -5.69 -20.67 -20.02
N TRP A 341 -6.67 -20.64 -20.92
CA TRP A 341 -7.77 -19.69 -20.88
C TRP A 341 -8.65 -19.85 -19.64
N ASP A 342 -9.07 -21.07 -19.29
CA ASP A 342 -9.88 -21.32 -18.09
C ASP A 342 -9.12 -20.97 -16.80
N GLU A 343 -7.81 -21.27 -16.74
CA GLU A 343 -6.94 -20.90 -15.63
C GLU A 343 -6.80 -19.37 -15.50
N LEU A 344 -6.57 -18.67 -16.62
CA LEU A 344 -6.50 -17.21 -16.69
C LEU A 344 -7.83 -16.58 -16.24
N ARG A 345 -8.96 -17.08 -16.75
CA ARG A 345 -10.31 -16.62 -16.38
C ARG A 345 -10.56 -16.76 -14.88
N SER A 346 -10.11 -17.86 -14.27
CA SER A 346 -10.22 -18.07 -12.83
C SER A 346 -9.40 -17.07 -12.02
N GLN A 347 -8.22 -16.66 -12.50
CA GLN A 347 -7.37 -15.68 -11.83
C GLN A 347 -7.88 -14.24 -12.00
N LEU A 348 -8.50 -13.93 -13.14
CA LEU A 348 -9.16 -12.66 -13.40
C LEU A 348 -10.60 -12.60 -12.89
N HIS A 349 -11.07 -13.62 -12.16
CA HIS A 349 -12.43 -13.60 -11.63
C HIS A 349 -12.63 -12.36 -10.74
N PRO A 350 -13.72 -11.60 -10.90
CA PRO A 350 -13.88 -10.29 -10.24
C PRO A 350 -13.78 -10.33 -8.70
N ASP A 351 -14.10 -11.47 -8.08
CA ASP A 351 -13.98 -11.66 -6.63
C ASP A 351 -12.54 -11.58 -6.10
N GLN A 352 -11.53 -11.75 -6.96
CA GLN A 352 -10.12 -11.64 -6.58
C GLN A 352 -9.72 -10.18 -6.25
N PHE A 353 -10.50 -9.19 -6.68
CA PHE A 353 -10.12 -7.77 -6.63
C PHE A 353 -10.92 -6.94 -5.62
N GLN A 354 -11.81 -7.57 -4.84
CA GLN A 354 -12.65 -6.87 -3.85
C GLN A 354 -11.84 -6.14 -2.76
N TYR A 355 -10.57 -6.51 -2.57
CA TYR A 355 -9.66 -5.89 -1.60
C TYR A 355 -8.98 -4.61 -2.07
N LEU A 356 -9.01 -4.29 -3.38
CA LEU A 356 -8.51 -3.02 -3.90
C LEU A 356 -9.61 -1.97 -3.80
N ASP A 357 -10.59 -2.07 -4.70
CA ASP A 357 -11.80 -1.26 -4.74
C ASP A 357 -12.77 -1.89 -5.75
N MET A 358 -14.06 -1.55 -5.69
CA MET A 358 -15.05 -2.01 -6.66
C MET A 358 -14.71 -1.63 -8.11
N VAL A 359 -13.97 -0.54 -8.36
CA VAL A 359 -13.50 -0.21 -9.71
C VAL A 359 -12.62 -1.31 -10.31
N PHE A 360 -11.88 -2.08 -9.50
CA PHE A 360 -11.06 -3.19 -9.98
C PHE A 360 -11.87 -4.46 -10.28
N VAL A 361 -13.00 -4.64 -9.60
CA VAL A 361 -13.98 -5.69 -9.91
C VAL A 361 -14.56 -5.44 -11.32
N ASP A 362 -14.90 -4.19 -11.62
CA ASP A 362 -15.42 -3.81 -12.94
C ASP A 362 -14.32 -3.81 -14.02
N ALA A 363 -13.09 -3.45 -13.68
CA ALA A 363 -11.94 -3.58 -14.56
C ALA A 363 -11.65 -5.03 -14.98
N ALA A 364 -11.69 -5.96 -14.02
CA ALA A 364 -11.50 -7.38 -14.30
C ALA A 364 -12.60 -7.93 -15.21
N ARG A 365 -13.86 -7.52 -15.00
CA ARG A 365 -14.97 -7.85 -15.93
C ARG A 365 -14.73 -7.31 -17.32
N TYR A 366 -14.35 -6.04 -17.43
CA TYR A 366 -14.03 -5.42 -18.73
C TYR A 366 -12.94 -6.22 -19.47
N MET A 367 -11.87 -6.62 -18.78
CA MET A 367 -10.81 -7.42 -19.40
C MET A 367 -11.29 -8.80 -19.86
N LEU A 368 -12.09 -9.48 -19.04
CA LEU A 368 -12.70 -10.75 -19.45
C LEU A 368 -13.63 -10.58 -20.65
N ASP A 369 -14.45 -9.52 -20.68
CA ASP A 369 -15.33 -9.23 -21.80
C ASP A 369 -14.52 -8.98 -23.09
N CYS A 370 -13.40 -8.24 -23.02
CA CYS A 370 -12.50 -8.04 -24.16
C CYS A 370 -11.93 -9.35 -24.69
N LEU A 371 -11.48 -10.25 -23.81
CA LEU A 371 -10.89 -11.53 -24.19
C LEU A 371 -11.92 -12.57 -24.65
N GLU A 372 -13.17 -12.49 -24.18
CA GLU A 372 -14.23 -13.45 -24.48
C GLU A 372 -14.80 -13.32 -25.89
N VAL A 373 -14.75 -12.13 -26.49
CA VAL A 373 -15.22 -11.88 -27.87
C VAL A 373 -14.50 -12.79 -28.89
N CYS A 374 -13.30 -13.26 -28.54
CA CYS A 374 -12.39 -14.04 -29.40
C CYS A 374 -12.39 -15.54 -29.07
N SER A 375 -13.21 -15.97 -28.10
CA SER A 375 -13.25 -17.35 -27.58
C SER A 375 -14.41 -18.21 -28.13
N LEU A 376 -15.10 -17.76 -29.18
CA LEU A 376 -16.29 -18.40 -29.76
C LEU A 376 -16.21 -18.73 -31.25
#